data_AF-A0A932FZ00-F1
#
_entry.id   AF-A0A932FZ00-F1
#
_cell.length_a   1.000
_cell.length_b   1.000
_cell.length_c   1.000
_cell.angle_alpha   90.00
_cell.angle_beta   90.00
_cell.angle_gamma   90.00
#
_symmetry.space_group_name_H-M   'P 1'
#
loop_
_entity.id
_entity.type
_entity.pdbx_description
1 polymer ?
#
loop_
_entity_poly.entity_id
_entity_poly.type
_entity_poly.pdbx_seq_one_letter_code
_entity_poly.pdbx_strand_id
1 'polypeptide(L)'
;MTRSSLVFFAVIALGGCDSRQTEANETALLLQRVQSYTDSEGPEQETSLEALRAFKPTSSRVREARDSCVAAYSLVERAERDHETAKKLLGEVTSGKRQLGETRGTIEGRIDRSNRAIEEARPRINRCTRLLSDLKRETRQN
;
A
#
# COMPACT_ATOMS: atom_id res chain seq x y z
N MET A 1 -48.24 -20.87 -48.76
CA MET A 1 -48.10 -19.44 -49.07
C MET A 1 -47.87 -18.69 -47.76
N THR A 2 -46.71 -18.03 -47.64
CA THR A 2 -46.43 -16.76 -46.90
C THR A 2 -46.88 -16.61 -45.44
N ARG A 3 -46.11 -16.14 -44.46
CA ARG A 3 -44.86 -15.39 -44.43
C ARG A 3 -44.37 -15.30 -42.96
N SER A 4 -43.05 -15.20 -42.81
CA SER A 4 -42.27 -14.66 -41.71
C SER A 4 -42.96 -13.67 -40.75
N SER A 5 -42.59 -13.72 -39.47
CA SER A 5 -41.68 -12.70 -38.90
C SER A 5 -41.25 -13.03 -37.46
N LEU A 6 -39.94 -13.21 -37.30
CA LEU A 6 -39.18 -13.00 -36.08
C LEU A 6 -39.45 -11.60 -35.52
N VAL A 7 -39.66 -11.48 -34.20
CA VAL A 7 -39.29 -10.26 -33.46
C VAL A 7 -38.44 -10.67 -32.27
N PHE A 8 -37.15 -10.65 -32.53
CA PHE A 8 -36.05 -10.52 -31.58
C PHE A 8 -36.05 -9.09 -30.99
N PHE A 9 -35.33 -8.91 -29.88
CA PHE A 9 -35.00 -7.64 -29.20
C PHE A 9 -36.00 -7.10 -28.18
N ALA A 10 -36.05 -7.73 -27.01
CA ALA A 10 -36.06 -6.97 -25.78
C ALA A 10 -34.61 -6.54 -25.48
N VAL A 11 -34.33 -5.28 -25.80
CA VAL A 11 -33.08 -4.57 -25.52
C VAL A 11 -32.81 -4.64 -24.02
N ILE A 12 -31.79 -5.43 -23.63
CA ILE A 12 -31.19 -5.34 -22.31
C ILE A 12 -30.51 -3.98 -22.26
N ALA A 13 -31.15 -3.03 -21.58
CA ALA A 13 -30.53 -1.80 -21.15
C ALA A 13 -29.46 -2.15 -20.10
N LEU A 14 -28.27 -2.57 -20.56
CA LEU A 14 -27.04 -2.47 -19.79
C LEU A 14 -26.73 -0.97 -19.71
N GLY A 15 -27.34 -0.30 -18.74
CA GLY A 15 -26.87 1.00 -18.28
C GLY A 15 -25.38 0.85 -18.00
N GLY A 16 -24.55 1.55 -18.78
CA GLY A 16 -23.12 1.54 -18.60
C GLY A 16 -22.82 1.95 -17.17
N CYS A 17 -22.31 1.00 -16.36
CA CYS A 17 -21.59 1.36 -15.15
C CYS A 17 -20.48 2.29 -15.59
N ASP A 18 -20.61 3.57 -15.25
CA ASP A 18 -19.72 4.63 -15.68
C ASP A 18 -18.33 4.34 -15.11
N SER A 19 -17.49 3.67 -15.89
CA SER A 19 -16.19 3.16 -15.46
C SER A 19 -15.30 4.26 -14.88
N ARG A 20 -15.57 5.51 -15.29
CA ARG A 20 -14.95 6.72 -14.78
C ARG A 20 -15.34 7.01 -13.33
N GLN A 21 -16.63 6.91 -13.01
CA GLN A 21 -17.10 7.11 -11.64
C GLN A 21 -16.53 6.04 -10.71
N THR A 22 -16.42 4.79 -11.18
CA THR A 22 -15.75 3.72 -10.43
C THR A 22 -14.28 4.04 -10.17
N GLU A 23 -13.51 4.46 -11.18
CA GLU A 23 -12.10 4.82 -11.00
C GLU A 23 -11.91 6.02 -10.05
N ALA A 24 -12.78 7.03 -10.12
CA ALA A 24 -12.74 8.18 -9.21
C ALA A 24 -12.99 7.76 -7.75
N ASN A 25 -14.01 6.92 -7.52
CA ASN A 25 -14.32 6.39 -6.19
C ASN A 25 -13.16 5.52 -5.65
N GLU A 26 -12.59 4.65 -6.47
CA GLU A 26 -11.44 3.82 -6.10
C GLU A 26 -10.19 4.65 -5.80
N THR A 27 -9.97 5.73 -6.56
CA THR A 27 -8.86 6.67 -6.33
C THR A 27 -9.02 7.38 -4.98
N ALA A 28 -10.22 7.89 -4.66
CA ALA A 28 -10.48 8.53 -3.37
C ALA A 28 -10.23 7.56 -2.20
N LEU A 29 -10.71 6.33 -2.34
CA LEU A 29 -10.50 5.26 -1.36
C LEU A 29 -9.02 4.85 -1.23
N LEU A 30 -8.24 4.85 -2.31
CA LEU A 30 -6.81 4.60 -2.27
C LEU A 30 -6.08 5.73 -1.52
N LEU A 31 -6.36 6.98 -1.87
CA LEU A 31 -5.75 8.16 -1.24
C LEU A 31 -6.02 8.18 0.26
N GLN A 32 -7.24 7.89 0.67
CA GLN A 32 -7.61 7.80 2.09
C GLN A 32 -6.80 6.72 2.83
N ARG A 33 -6.63 5.53 2.24
CA ARG A 33 -5.88 4.44 2.87
C ARG A 33 -4.39 4.75 2.97
N VAL A 34 -3.82 5.35 1.94
CA VAL A 34 -2.42 5.80 1.98
C VAL A 34 -2.24 6.88 3.05
N GLN A 35 -3.17 7.83 3.14
CA GLN A 35 -3.15 8.86 4.19
C GLN A 35 -3.23 8.23 5.59
N SER A 36 -4.13 7.27 5.79
CA SER A 36 -4.23 6.52 7.05
C SER A 36 -2.90 5.87 7.43
N TYR A 37 -2.18 5.28 6.46
CA TYR A 37 -0.85 4.73 6.73
C TYR A 37 0.18 5.80 7.11
N THR A 38 0.20 6.93 6.40
CA THR A 38 1.19 8.00 6.66
C THR A 38 0.95 8.74 7.97
N ASP A 39 -0.29 8.75 8.47
CA ASP A 39 -0.68 9.42 9.71
C ASP A 39 -0.60 8.48 10.93
N SER A 40 -0.45 7.17 10.71
CA SER A 40 -0.32 6.17 11.77
C SER A 40 1.13 5.92 12.16
N GLU A 41 1.36 5.56 13.42
CA GLU A 41 2.64 5.11 13.95
C GLU A 41 2.48 3.78 14.70
N GLY A 42 3.57 3.00 14.80
CA GLY A 42 3.58 1.79 15.60
C GLY A 42 2.54 0.74 15.14
N PRO A 43 1.77 0.12 16.05
CA PRO A 43 0.82 -0.95 15.69
C PRO A 43 -0.31 -0.51 14.73
N GLU A 44 -0.73 0.75 14.79
CA GLU A 44 -1.77 1.28 13.91
C GLU A 44 -1.28 1.37 12.46
N GLN A 45 0.01 1.62 12.28
CA GLN A 45 0.65 1.72 10.96
C GLN A 45 0.65 0.37 10.23
N GLU A 46 0.90 -0.73 10.96
CA GLU A 46 0.80 -2.10 10.44
C GLU A 46 -0.64 -2.41 9.99
N THR A 47 -1.62 -2.06 10.81
CA THR A 47 -3.05 -2.22 10.50
C THR A 47 -3.45 -1.41 9.24
N SER A 48 -2.99 -0.16 9.14
CA SER A 48 -3.22 0.69 7.96
C SER A 48 -2.60 0.09 6.69
N LEU A 49 -1.42 -0.52 6.79
CA LEU A 49 -0.77 -1.17 5.65
C LEU A 49 -1.50 -2.45 5.23
N GLU A 50 -2.03 -3.22 6.18
CA GLU A 50 -2.89 -4.37 5.89
C GLU A 50 -4.18 -3.96 5.19
N ALA A 51 -4.81 -2.86 5.62
CA ALA A 51 -5.98 -2.31 4.94
C ALA A 51 -5.67 -1.89 3.49
N LEU A 52 -4.48 -1.33 3.25
CA LEU A 52 -3.99 -1.01 1.91
C LEU A 52 -3.74 -2.27 1.06
N ARG A 53 -3.15 -3.33 1.64
CA ARG A 53 -2.96 -4.64 1.00
C ARG A 53 -4.30 -5.32 0.66
N ALA A 54 -5.29 -5.20 1.54
CA ALA A 54 -6.61 -5.80 1.36
C ALA A 54 -7.48 -5.07 0.32
N PHE A 55 -7.17 -3.81 0.00
CA PHE A 55 -7.88 -3.06 -1.02
C PHE A 55 -7.64 -3.64 -2.42
N LYS A 56 -8.71 -4.12 -3.06
CA LYS A 56 -8.69 -4.76 -4.40
C LYS A 56 -9.42 -3.89 -5.42
N PRO A 57 -8.79 -2.81 -5.94
CA PRO A 57 -9.40 -1.99 -6.98
C PRO A 57 -9.65 -2.80 -8.26
N THR A 58 -10.61 -2.36 -9.06
CA THR A 58 -10.94 -2.90 -10.37
C THR A 58 -10.21 -2.14 -11.47
N SER A 59 -9.99 -0.83 -11.33
CA SER A 59 -9.15 -0.05 -12.23
C SER A 59 -7.71 -0.54 -12.20
N SER A 60 -7.14 -0.81 -13.38
CA SER A 60 -5.74 -1.22 -13.54
C SER A 60 -4.78 -0.14 -13.01
N ARG A 61 -5.12 1.14 -13.20
CA ARG A 61 -4.29 2.26 -12.80
C ARG A 61 -4.28 2.44 -11.28
N VAL A 62 -5.45 2.36 -10.65
CA VAL A 62 -5.55 2.40 -9.18
C VAL A 62 -4.84 1.19 -8.56
N ARG A 63 -4.95 0.01 -9.19
CA ARG A 63 -4.22 -1.19 -8.77
C ARG A 63 -2.70 -0.99 -8.83
N GLU A 64 -2.19 -0.44 -9.93
CA GLU A 64 -0.75 -0.16 -10.07
C GLU A 64 -0.25 0.81 -8.99
N ALA A 65 -0.99 1.90 -8.75
CA ALA A 65 -0.64 2.85 -7.70
C ALA A 65 -0.65 2.19 -6.32
N ARG A 66 -1.70 1.41 -6.00
CA ARG A 66 -1.82 0.63 -4.77
C ARG A 66 -0.62 -0.30 -4.59
N ASP A 67 -0.31 -1.12 -5.60
CA ASP A 67 0.78 -2.10 -5.54
C ASP A 67 2.13 -1.40 -5.33
N SER A 68 2.34 -0.25 -5.99
CA SER A 68 3.54 0.57 -5.79
C SER A 68 3.66 1.08 -4.36
N CYS A 69 2.57 1.54 -3.76
CA CYS A 69 2.56 2.03 -2.38
C CYS A 69 2.74 0.89 -1.37
N VAL A 70 2.08 -0.25 -1.55
CA VAL A 70 2.29 -1.44 -0.72
C VAL A 70 3.75 -1.90 -0.77
N ALA A 71 4.36 -1.93 -1.94
CA ALA A 71 5.77 -2.31 -2.08
C ALA A 71 6.72 -1.33 -1.38
N ALA A 72 6.41 -0.03 -1.40
CA ALA A 72 7.18 1.00 -0.71
C ALA A 72 7.06 0.87 0.81
N TYR A 73 5.83 0.83 1.32
CA TYR A 73 5.54 0.86 2.75
C TYR A 73 5.83 -0.47 3.45
N SER A 74 5.82 -1.60 2.73
CA SER A 74 6.28 -2.88 3.30
C SER A 74 7.79 -2.89 3.60
N LEU A 75 8.59 -2.06 2.93
CA LEU A 75 10.01 -1.89 3.27
C LEU A 75 10.19 -1.01 4.50
N VAL A 76 9.39 0.05 4.65
CA VAL A 76 9.37 0.89 5.85
C VAL A 76 8.98 0.07 7.08
N GLU A 77 7.88 -0.69 6.99
CA GLU A 77 7.41 -1.61 8.04
C GLU A 77 8.48 -2.66 8.40
N ARG A 78 9.24 -3.16 7.41
CA ARG A 78 10.39 -4.05 7.67
C ARG A 78 11.52 -3.33 8.42
N ALA A 79 11.84 -2.11 8.00
CA ALA A 79 12.89 -1.31 8.64
C ALA A 79 12.55 -1.01 10.10
N GLU A 80 11.30 -0.64 10.38
CA GLU A 80 10.79 -0.35 11.72
C GLU A 80 10.83 -1.61 12.60
N ARG A 81 10.37 -2.77 12.10
CA ARG A 81 10.46 -4.03 12.86
C ARG A 81 11.89 -4.43 13.21
N ASP A 82 12.82 -4.29 12.26
CA ASP A 82 14.24 -4.56 12.52
C ASP A 82 14.81 -3.57 13.53
N HIS A 83 14.46 -2.29 13.44
CA HIS A 83 14.87 -1.25 14.38
C HIS A 83 14.34 -1.50 15.80
N GLU A 84 13.04 -1.74 15.96
CA GLU A 84 12.43 -2.02 17.27
C GLU A 84 12.95 -3.31 17.89
N THR A 85 13.25 -4.32 17.08
CA THR A 85 13.94 -5.54 17.56
C THR A 85 15.33 -5.22 18.09
N ALA A 86 16.13 -4.41 17.37
CA ALA A 86 17.46 -4.00 17.82
C ALA A 86 17.40 -3.19 19.12
N LYS A 87 16.46 -2.24 19.19
CA LYS A 87 16.21 -1.41 20.36
C LYS A 87 15.80 -2.23 21.59
N LYS A 88 14.92 -3.22 21.41
CA LYS A 88 14.54 -4.15 22.49
C LYS A 88 15.75 -4.93 23.00
N LEU A 89 16.57 -5.49 22.11
CA LEU A 89 17.79 -6.22 22.49
C LEU A 89 18.78 -5.31 23.22
N LEU A 90 18.95 -4.07 22.78
CA LEU A 90 19.80 -3.09 23.45
C LEU A 90 19.26 -2.76 24.86
N GLY A 91 17.94 -2.66 25.01
CA GLY A 91 17.29 -2.50 26.31
C GLY A 91 17.52 -3.70 27.25
N GLU A 92 17.49 -4.93 26.73
CA GLU A 92 17.84 -6.14 27.49
C GLU A 92 19.31 -6.13 27.94
N VAL A 93 20.23 -5.70 27.08
CA VAL A 93 21.65 -5.54 27.42
C VAL A 93 21.84 -4.48 28.50
N THR A 94 21.21 -3.32 28.33
CA THR A 94 21.32 -2.18 29.27
C THR A 94 20.74 -2.51 30.64
N SER A 95 19.68 -3.31 30.68
CA SER A 95 19.06 -3.78 31.93
C SER A 95 19.76 -4.99 32.55
N GLY A 96 20.87 -5.46 31.97
CA GLY A 96 21.64 -6.61 32.48
C GLY A 96 20.95 -7.97 32.31
N LYS A 97 19.81 -8.03 31.61
CA LYS A 97 19.12 -9.29 31.27
C LYS A 97 19.89 -10.13 30.26
N ARG A 98 20.85 -9.52 29.56
CA ARG A 98 21.63 -10.14 28.50
C ARG A 98 23.02 -9.54 28.41
N GLN A 99 24.00 -10.33 27.98
CA GLN A 99 25.33 -9.78 27.74
C GLN A 99 25.44 -9.18 26.34
N LEU A 100 26.17 -8.07 26.21
CA LEU A 100 26.40 -7.43 24.91
C LEU A 100 27.08 -8.40 23.94
N GLY A 101 28.06 -9.17 24.40
CA GLY A 101 28.78 -10.14 23.56
C GLY A 101 27.88 -11.17 22.89
N GLU A 102 26.80 -11.58 23.54
CA GLU A 102 25.85 -12.58 23.02
C GLU A 102 24.96 -12.04 21.90
N THR A 103 24.71 -10.72 21.89
CA THR A 103 23.70 -10.11 21.01
C THR A 103 24.19 -9.02 20.09
N ARG A 104 25.44 -8.57 20.26
CA ARG A 104 26.05 -7.49 19.46
C ARG A 104 25.86 -7.70 17.96
N GLY A 105 26.26 -8.86 17.43
CA GLY A 105 26.13 -9.15 16.00
C GLY A 105 24.67 -9.19 15.52
N THR A 106 23.74 -9.58 16.41
CA THR A 106 22.30 -9.52 16.08
C THR A 106 21.81 -8.08 16.03
N ILE A 107 22.20 -7.23 16.98
CA ILE A 107 21.84 -5.81 17.01
C ILE A 107 22.40 -5.09 15.76
N GLU A 108 23.70 -5.24 15.50
CA GLU A 108 24.37 -4.66 14.33
C GLU A 108 23.69 -5.14 13.03
N GLY A 109 23.47 -6.45 12.89
CA GLY A 109 22.82 -7.00 11.70
C GLY A 109 21.35 -6.55 11.51
N ARG A 110 20.62 -6.27 12.59
CA ARG A 110 19.26 -5.70 12.54
C ARG A 110 19.29 -4.25 12.07
N ILE A 111 20.20 -3.44 12.62
CA ILE A 111 20.40 -2.05 12.20
C ILE A 111 20.77 -1.97 10.72
N ASP A 112 21.71 -2.81 10.27
CA ASP A 112 22.11 -2.86 8.86
C ASP A 112 20.96 -3.20 7.91
N ARG A 113 20.12 -4.18 8.28
CA ARG A 113 18.92 -4.52 7.48
C ARG A 113 17.90 -3.39 7.48
N SER A 114 17.69 -2.74 8.61
CA SER A 114 16.80 -1.58 8.72
C SER A 114 17.26 -0.46 7.78
N ASN A 115 18.55 -0.10 7.81
CA ASN A 115 19.13 0.92 6.95
C ASN A 115 18.96 0.58 5.46
N ARG A 116 19.29 -0.65 5.04
CA ARG A 116 19.10 -1.09 3.65
C ARG A 116 17.63 -1.01 3.22
N ALA A 117 16.70 -1.42 4.07
CA ALA A 117 15.28 -1.35 3.77
C ALA A 117 14.81 0.10 3.58
N ILE A 118 15.31 1.06 4.37
CA ILE A 118 15.03 2.50 4.19
C ILE A 118 15.62 3.01 2.86
N GLU A 119 16.85 2.64 2.53
CA GLU A 119 17.49 3.03 1.27
C GLU A 119 16.70 2.51 0.06
N GLU A 120 16.23 1.27 0.10
CA GLU A 120 15.38 0.68 -0.92
C GLU A 120 13.97 1.29 -0.96
N ALA A 121 13.44 1.74 0.18
CA ALA A 121 12.10 2.31 0.27
C ALA A 121 12.01 3.67 -0.43
N ARG A 122 13.02 4.54 -0.28
CA ARG A 122 13.02 5.92 -0.83
C ARG A 122 12.60 6.01 -2.30
N PRO A 123 13.25 5.32 -3.26
CA PRO A 123 12.84 5.41 -4.67
C PRO A 123 11.43 4.85 -4.92
N ARG A 124 10.98 3.89 -4.12
CA ARG A 124 9.64 3.29 -4.25
C ARG A 124 8.55 4.20 -3.70
N ILE A 125 8.82 4.90 -2.59
CA ILE A 125 7.94 5.96 -2.06
C ILE A 125 7.77 7.04 -3.13
N ASN A 126 8.88 7.52 -3.72
CA ASN A 126 8.82 8.52 -4.80
C ASN A 126 7.98 8.04 -6.00
N ARG A 127 7.99 6.74 -6.33
CA ARG A 127 7.13 6.18 -7.38
C ARG A 127 5.66 6.16 -6.94
N CYS A 128 5.37 5.67 -5.74
CA CYS A 128 4.02 5.68 -5.16
C CYS A 128 3.42 7.10 -5.17
N THR A 129 4.13 8.09 -4.62
CA THR A 129 3.67 9.49 -4.55
C THR A 129 3.38 10.10 -5.92
N ARG A 130 4.21 9.80 -6.93
CA ARG A 130 3.97 10.25 -8.31
C ARG A 130 2.68 9.65 -8.88
N LEU A 131 2.50 8.34 -8.77
CA LEU A 131 1.29 7.66 -9.25
C LEU A 131 0.02 8.18 -8.56
N LEU A 132 0.06 8.41 -7.25
CA LEU A 132 -1.07 8.99 -6.51
C LEU A 132 -1.39 10.42 -6.98
N SER A 133 -0.35 11.20 -7.27
CA SER A 133 -0.50 12.58 -7.75
C SER A 133 -1.09 12.61 -9.16
N ASP A 134 -0.68 11.70 -10.04
CA ASP A 134 -1.23 11.55 -11.39
C ASP A 134 -2.71 11.14 -11.33
N LEU A 135 -3.07 10.12 -10.53
CA LEU A 135 -4.47 9.74 -10.33
C LEU A 135 -5.31 10.91 -9.80
N LYS A 136 -4.83 11.61 -8.76
CA LYS A 136 -5.54 12.74 -8.16
C LYS A 136 -5.77 13.90 -9.12
N ARG A 137 -4.82 14.17 -10.03
CA ARG A 137 -4.94 15.24 -11.03
C ARG A 137 -6.03 14.90 -12.04
N GLU A 138 -6.07 13.68 -12.50
CA GLU A 138 -6.99 13.26 -13.55
C GLU A 138 -8.42 13.09 -13.06
N THR A 139 -8.63 12.64 -11.82
CA THR A 139 -9.98 12.59 -11.22
C THR A 139 -10.54 13.97 -10.89
N ARG A 140 -9.74 15.04 -10.94
CA ARG A 140 -10.19 16.43 -10.74
C ARG A 140 -10.49 17.17 -12.05
N GLN A 141 -9.96 16.66 -13.17
CA GLN A 141 -10.11 17.26 -14.50
C GLN A 141 -11.31 16.69 -15.27
N ASN A 142 -11.95 15.66 -14.72
CA ASN A 142 -13.14 15.00 -15.24
C ASN A 142 -14.31 15.21 -14.29
#